data_AF-A0A969FY21-F1
#
_entry.id   AF-A0A969FY21-F1
#
_cell.length_a   1.000
_cell.length_b   1.000
_cell.length_c   1.000
_cell.angle_alpha   90.00
_cell.angle_beta   90.00
_cell.angle_gamma   90.00
#
_symmetry.space_group_name_H-M   'P 1'
#
loop_
_entity.id
_entity.type
_entity.pdbx_description
1 polymer ?
#
loop_
_entity_poly.entity_id
_entity_poly.type
_entity_poly.pdbx_seq_one_letter_code
_entity_poly.pdbx_strand_id
1 'polypeptide(L)'
;FFDLKEITHSWQSKPKFSQLLPNHWRRIIAGAIATALMVFILMSQWDSQTEGELTSWLNQDYGLSFEAFVPILRSLAWLLTMVLIPPLEVKNTGVIIVSAVVTVVILLWIVPKSITALRKLNDHLELHIVLLFIGANLLTLLGIVYILKIDLSLAPRYHFIYFPALTIVLGYLLNYFWEKPQSSGNFWQQSNRATSIILSLIILSSAIFVNFDLAYRKPEDGKAIAKLLPQRLNEYPTILATHYYEVAVTRTQIGLAWELQDLQTEFPFQFLLLDDFYEQNLAAQILEKIVDQLPETTQILMFNTHFAPPLDKCELFPDDGQRVNGYSYQKYLCRK
;
A
#
# COMPACT_ATOMS: atom_id res chain seq x y z
N PHE A 1 -42.01 -66.52 2.37
CA PHE A 1 -40.89 -66.73 1.43
C PHE A 1 -40.58 -65.38 0.83
N PHE A 2 -39.58 -64.67 1.36
CA PHE A 2 -39.14 -63.39 0.82
C PHE A 2 -38.38 -63.66 -0.48
N ASP A 3 -38.84 -63.10 -1.58
CA ASP A 3 -38.25 -63.31 -2.90
C ASP A 3 -36.93 -62.53 -3.00
N LEU A 4 -35.83 -63.25 -2.79
CA LEU A 4 -34.46 -62.71 -2.85
C LEU A 4 -34.05 -62.19 -4.24
N LYS A 5 -34.86 -62.42 -5.30
CA LYS A 5 -34.58 -61.90 -6.65
C LYS A 5 -34.83 -60.40 -6.80
N GLU A 6 -35.77 -59.82 -6.04
CA GLU A 6 -36.06 -58.38 -6.13
C GLU A 6 -34.94 -57.50 -5.54
N ILE A 7 -34.20 -58.01 -4.56
CA ILE A 7 -33.14 -57.24 -3.88
C ILE A 7 -31.87 -57.16 -4.75
N THR A 8 -31.65 -58.11 -5.66
CA THR A 8 -30.46 -58.12 -6.53
C THR A 8 -30.52 -57.17 -7.72
N HIS A 9 -31.71 -56.68 -8.12
CA HIS A 9 -31.84 -55.84 -9.31
C HIS A 9 -31.65 -54.33 -9.03
N SER A 10 -31.72 -53.90 -7.78
CA SER A 10 -31.51 -52.49 -7.38
C SER A 10 -30.04 -52.13 -7.13
N TRP A 11 -29.14 -53.13 -7.04
CA TRP A 11 -27.71 -52.92 -6.75
C TRP A 11 -26.82 -52.76 -7.99
N GLN A 12 -27.36 -52.85 -9.20
CA GLN A 12 -26.59 -52.69 -10.45
C GLN A 12 -26.54 -51.27 -11.01
N SER A 13 -27.30 -50.31 -10.47
CA SER A 13 -27.15 -48.91 -10.88
C SER A 13 -26.03 -48.25 -10.07
N LYS A 14 -24.77 -48.47 -10.48
CA LYS A 14 -23.69 -47.55 -10.06
C LYS A 14 -24.13 -46.15 -10.44
N PRO A 15 -24.25 -45.19 -9.50
CA PRO A 15 -24.59 -43.82 -9.86
C PRO A 15 -23.54 -43.35 -10.86
N LYS A 16 -23.96 -43.05 -12.09
CA LYS A 16 -23.05 -42.52 -13.10
C LYS A 16 -22.46 -41.25 -12.50
N PHE A 17 -21.13 -41.11 -12.50
CA PHE A 17 -20.43 -39.92 -11.97
C PHE A 17 -20.91 -38.59 -12.63
N SER A 18 -21.66 -38.67 -13.74
CA SER A 18 -22.39 -37.57 -14.37
C SER A 18 -23.66 -37.11 -13.65
N GLN A 19 -24.21 -37.90 -12.73
CA GLN A 19 -25.34 -37.52 -11.87
C GLN A 19 -24.87 -36.92 -10.53
N LEU A 20 -23.67 -37.25 -10.07
CA LEU A 20 -23.11 -36.72 -8.82
C LEU A 20 -22.53 -35.31 -8.97
N LEU A 21 -22.22 -34.87 -10.19
CA LEU A 21 -21.63 -33.56 -10.43
C LEU A 21 -22.24 -32.89 -11.67
N PRO A 22 -23.17 -31.94 -11.50
CA PRO A 22 -23.77 -31.18 -12.60
C PRO A 22 -22.71 -30.52 -13.49
N ASN A 23 -23.05 -30.33 -14.77
CA ASN A 23 -22.11 -29.78 -15.77
C ASN A 23 -21.51 -28.42 -15.38
N HIS A 24 -22.25 -27.59 -14.64
CA HIS A 24 -21.73 -26.31 -14.16
C HIS A 24 -20.64 -26.48 -13.08
N TRP A 25 -20.83 -27.40 -12.14
CA TRP A 25 -19.81 -27.72 -11.11
C TRP A 25 -18.54 -28.30 -11.71
N ARG A 26 -18.64 -29.08 -12.79
CA ARG A 26 -17.46 -29.59 -13.50
C ARG A 26 -16.59 -28.47 -14.05
N ARG A 27 -17.20 -27.42 -14.59
CA ARG A 27 -16.48 -26.25 -15.11
C ARG A 27 -15.81 -25.46 -13.98
N ILE A 28 -16.51 -25.26 -12.87
CA ILE A 28 -15.97 -24.56 -11.70
C ILE A 28 -14.78 -25.33 -11.11
N ILE A 29 -14.94 -26.64 -10.89
CA ILE A 29 -13.85 -27.48 -10.36
C ILE A 29 -12.68 -27.55 -11.33
N ALA A 30 -12.92 -27.68 -12.63
CA ALA A 30 -11.85 -27.66 -13.63
C ALA A 30 -11.08 -26.32 -13.59
N GLY A 31 -11.78 -25.19 -13.49
CA GLY A 31 -11.16 -23.88 -13.31
C GLY A 31 -10.35 -23.80 -12.02
N ALA A 32 -10.91 -24.23 -10.89
CA ALA A 32 -10.21 -24.24 -9.60
C ALA A 32 -8.94 -25.11 -9.62
N ILE A 33 -9.01 -26.30 -10.23
CA ILE A 33 -7.84 -27.19 -10.40
C ILE A 33 -6.81 -26.52 -11.31
N ALA A 34 -7.22 -25.93 -12.43
CA ALA A 34 -6.32 -25.23 -13.34
C ALA A 34 -5.59 -24.07 -12.64
N THR A 35 -6.32 -23.27 -11.85
CA THR A 35 -5.73 -22.19 -11.05
C THR A 35 -4.79 -22.74 -9.99
N ALA A 36 -5.17 -23.80 -9.27
CA ALA A 36 -4.31 -24.42 -8.26
C ALA A 36 -3.01 -25.00 -8.87
N LEU A 37 -3.10 -25.67 -10.02
CA LEU A 37 -1.94 -26.16 -10.75
C LEU A 37 -1.05 -25.01 -11.24
N MET A 38 -1.64 -23.93 -11.74
CA MET A 38 -0.89 -22.75 -12.16
C MET A 38 -0.14 -22.12 -10.98
N VAL A 39 -0.82 -21.92 -9.85
CA VAL A 39 -0.21 -21.42 -8.62
C VAL A 39 0.91 -22.35 -8.15
N PHE A 40 0.69 -23.66 -8.18
CA PHE A 40 1.70 -24.65 -7.79
C PHE A 40 2.94 -24.60 -8.70
N ILE A 41 2.75 -24.49 -10.01
CA ILE A 41 3.86 -24.36 -10.97
C ILE A 41 4.65 -23.09 -10.70
N LEU A 42 3.95 -21.95 -10.53
CA LEU A 42 4.60 -20.68 -10.19
C LEU A 42 5.36 -20.78 -8.87
N MET A 43 4.76 -21.41 -7.86
CA MET A 43 5.38 -21.61 -6.55
C MET A 43 6.58 -22.56 -6.62
N SER A 44 6.57 -23.55 -7.51
CA SER A 44 7.71 -24.46 -7.71
C SER A 44 8.92 -23.78 -8.37
N GLN A 45 8.68 -22.71 -9.12
CA GLN A 45 9.72 -21.87 -9.73
C GLN A 45 10.12 -20.70 -8.84
N TRP A 46 9.49 -20.55 -7.66
CA TRP A 46 9.77 -19.48 -6.73
C TRP A 46 11.10 -19.75 -6.00
N ASP A 47 12.17 -19.07 -6.41
CA ASP A 47 13.43 -19.09 -5.68
C ASP A 47 13.38 -18.08 -4.53
N SER A 48 13.34 -18.58 -3.30
CA SER A 48 13.16 -17.77 -2.09
C SER A 48 14.43 -17.05 -1.62
N GLN A 49 15.59 -17.28 -2.24
CA GLN A 49 16.86 -16.84 -1.67
C GLN A 49 17.19 -15.35 -1.88
N THR A 50 16.55 -14.67 -2.85
CA THR A 50 16.85 -13.26 -3.18
C THR A 50 15.81 -12.23 -2.70
N GLU A 51 14.65 -12.64 -2.20
CA GLU A 51 13.52 -11.74 -1.94
C GLU A 51 13.19 -11.47 -0.47
N GLY A 52 13.91 -12.11 0.46
CA GLY A 52 13.70 -11.92 1.89
C GLY A 52 13.80 -10.44 2.30
N GLU A 53 14.78 -9.70 1.77
CA GLU A 53 14.96 -8.28 2.06
C GLU A 53 13.89 -7.37 1.43
N LEU A 54 13.33 -7.74 0.27
CA LEU A 54 12.32 -6.93 -0.42
C LEU A 54 10.97 -6.93 0.30
N THR A 55 10.71 -7.97 1.08
CA THR A 55 9.44 -8.23 1.75
C THR A 55 9.56 -8.34 3.26
N SER A 56 10.76 -8.26 3.82
CA SER A 56 11.04 -8.39 5.27
C SER A 56 10.24 -7.40 6.11
N TRP A 57 10.00 -6.18 5.59
CA TRP A 57 9.20 -5.14 6.25
C TRP A 57 7.74 -5.56 6.48
N LEU A 58 7.23 -6.58 5.78
CA LEU A 58 5.91 -7.16 6.01
C LEU A 58 5.87 -8.09 7.22
N ASN A 59 7.01 -8.62 7.68
CA ASN A 59 7.04 -9.54 8.80
C ASN A 59 6.75 -8.77 10.09
N GLN A 60 5.56 -8.99 10.67
CA GLN A 60 5.10 -8.32 11.88
C GLN A 60 4.40 -9.34 12.77
N ASP A 61 4.73 -9.32 14.07
CA ASP A 61 4.06 -10.16 15.07
C ASP A 61 3.39 -9.27 16.11
N TYR A 62 2.06 -9.20 16.06
CA TYR A 62 1.26 -8.38 16.96
C TYR A 62 0.91 -9.09 18.27
N GLY A 63 1.18 -10.39 18.39
CA GLY A 63 0.81 -11.20 19.56
C GLY A 63 -0.67 -11.07 19.94
N LEU A 64 -0.95 -10.94 21.24
CA LEU A 64 -2.30 -10.76 21.81
C LEU A 64 -2.49 -9.36 22.43
N SER A 65 -1.67 -8.38 22.05
CA SER A 65 -1.75 -7.02 22.59
C SER A 65 -2.91 -6.23 21.92
N PHE A 66 -3.17 -5.01 22.39
CA PHE A 66 -4.09 -4.10 21.71
C PHE A 66 -3.65 -3.79 20.27
N GLU A 67 -2.37 -3.97 19.93
CA GLU A 67 -1.86 -3.78 18.58
C GLU A 67 -2.41 -4.83 17.60
N ALA A 68 -2.89 -5.97 18.11
CA ALA A 68 -3.57 -6.97 17.29
C ALA A 68 -4.82 -6.40 16.59
N PHE A 69 -5.41 -5.29 17.04
CA PHE A 69 -6.53 -4.65 16.32
C PHE A 69 -6.07 -3.73 15.17
N VAL A 70 -4.79 -3.35 15.12
CA VAL A 70 -4.27 -2.42 14.12
C VAL A 70 -4.49 -2.92 12.69
N PRO A 71 -4.18 -4.19 12.33
CA PRO A 71 -4.42 -4.67 10.97
C PRO A 71 -5.89 -4.64 10.54
N ILE A 72 -6.82 -4.88 11.47
CA ILE A 72 -8.27 -4.81 11.19
C ILE A 72 -8.68 -3.37 10.91
N LEU A 73 -8.30 -2.43 11.79
CA LEU A 73 -8.62 -1.02 11.62
C LEU A 73 -8.00 -0.46 10.34
N ARG A 74 -6.77 -0.86 10.03
CA ARG A 74 -6.07 -0.46 8.80
C ARG A 74 -6.73 -1.03 7.55
N SER A 75 -7.17 -2.29 7.59
CA SER A 75 -7.93 -2.91 6.49
C SER A 75 -9.25 -2.19 6.22
N LEU A 76 -9.96 -1.77 7.27
CA LEU A 76 -11.17 -0.96 7.16
C LEU A 76 -10.86 0.44 6.60
N ALA A 77 -9.76 1.05 7.04
CA ALA A 77 -9.30 2.33 6.50
C ALA A 77 -8.99 2.21 5.00
N TRP A 78 -8.33 1.14 4.54
CA TRP A 78 -8.08 0.94 3.12
C TRP A 78 -9.35 0.78 2.30
N LEU A 79 -10.29 -0.02 2.78
CA LEU A 79 -11.61 -0.15 2.14
C LEU A 79 -12.30 1.21 2.01
N LEU A 80 -12.16 2.06 3.04
CA LEU A 80 -12.70 3.41 2.98
C LEU A 80 -11.97 4.31 1.96
N THR A 81 -10.64 4.31 1.96
CA THR A 81 -9.85 5.14 1.03
C THR A 81 -10.05 4.81 -0.44
N MET A 82 -10.50 3.58 -0.75
CA MET A 82 -10.92 3.21 -2.10
C MET A 82 -12.15 3.98 -2.59
N VAL A 83 -12.94 4.56 -1.68
CA VAL A 83 -14.17 5.30 -1.98
C VAL A 83 -14.01 6.79 -1.69
N LEU A 84 -13.42 7.11 -0.54
CA LEU A 84 -13.27 8.45 -0.01
C LEU A 84 -11.81 8.63 0.41
N ILE A 85 -11.06 9.39 -0.39
CA ILE A 85 -9.70 9.80 -0.02
C ILE A 85 -9.63 11.33 0.03
N PRO A 86 -9.39 11.93 1.21
CA PRO A 86 -9.21 13.37 1.31
C PRO A 86 -7.83 13.81 0.76
N PRO A 87 -7.64 15.11 0.48
CA PRO A 87 -6.35 15.66 0.08
C PRO A 87 -5.42 15.76 1.30
N LEU A 88 -4.78 14.64 1.66
CA LEU A 88 -3.93 14.53 2.85
C LEU A 88 -2.49 15.00 2.60
N GLU A 89 -2.02 14.98 1.36
CA GLU A 89 -0.62 15.23 0.99
C GLU A 89 -0.37 16.68 0.52
N VAL A 90 -1.22 17.60 0.97
CA VAL A 90 -1.13 19.03 0.66
C VAL A 90 -0.16 19.73 1.61
N LYS A 91 0.59 20.71 1.11
CA LYS A 91 1.57 21.47 1.92
C LYS A 91 0.94 22.25 3.08
N ASN A 92 -0.34 22.59 2.98
CA ASN A 92 -1.03 23.39 3.99
C ASN A 92 -1.68 22.50 5.05
N THR A 93 -1.11 22.47 6.25
CA THR A 93 -1.62 21.71 7.41
C THR A 93 -3.07 22.03 7.75
N GLY A 94 -3.51 23.28 7.56
CA GLY A 94 -4.90 23.68 7.79
C GLY A 94 -5.88 22.95 6.88
N VAL A 95 -5.50 22.74 5.61
CA VAL A 95 -6.32 21.98 4.65
C VAL A 95 -6.40 20.51 5.06
N ILE A 96 -5.31 19.93 5.57
CA ILE A 96 -5.29 18.55 6.07
C ILE A 96 -6.27 18.40 7.24
N ILE A 97 -6.19 19.29 8.24
CA ILE A 97 -7.06 19.24 9.43
C ILE A 97 -8.53 19.39 9.04
N VAL A 98 -8.86 20.39 8.21
CA VAL A 98 -10.24 20.61 7.74
C VAL A 98 -10.74 19.40 6.96
N SER A 99 -9.92 18.84 6.07
CA SER A 99 -10.28 17.65 5.29
C SER A 99 -10.51 16.42 6.16
N ALA A 100 -9.71 16.23 7.20
CA ALA A 100 -9.90 15.15 8.17
C ALA A 100 -11.22 15.30 8.93
N VAL A 101 -11.54 16.49 9.43
CA VAL A 101 -12.81 16.77 10.13
C VAL A 101 -14.01 16.54 9.21
N VAL A 102 -13.97 17.08 7.98
CA VAL A 102 -15.03 16.90 6.98
C VAL A 102 -15.22 15.41 6.65
N THR A 103 -14.13 14.66 6.50
CA THR A 103 -14.17 13.22 6.27
C THR A 103 -14.90 12.51 7.39
N VAL A 104 -14.56 12.77 8.67
CA VAL A 104 -15.24 12.16 9.82
C VAL A 104 -16.74 12.48 9.83
N VAL A 105 -17.12 13.73 9.57
CA VAL A 105 -18.55 14.13 9.50
C VAL A 105 -19.28 13.37 8.39
N ILE A 106 -18.67 13.28 7.19
CA ILE A 106 -19.23 12.51 6.07
C ILE A 106 -19.40 11.04 6.45
N LEU A 107 -18.41 10.43 7.10
CA LEU A 107 -18.48 9.02 7.54
C LEU A 107 -19.62 8.79 8.52
N LEU A 108 -19.71 9.61 9.56
CA LEU A 108 -20.78 9.51 10.55
C LEU A 108 -22.17 9.65 9.93
N TRP A 109 -22.28 10.38 8.81
CA TRP A 109 -23.53 10.55 8.07
C TRP A 109 -23.83 9.41 7.08
N ILE A 110 -22.85 8.96 6.29
CA ILE A 110 -23.06 8.01 5.19
C ILE A 110 -23.06 6.55 5.64
N VAL A 111 -22.25 6.19 6.63
CA VAL A 111 -22.13 4.83 7.15
C VAL A 111 -23.46 4.28 7.67
N PRO A 112 -24.21 4.96 8.57
CA PRO A 112 -25.47 4.42 9.09
C PRO A 112 -26.53 4.24 7.99
N LYS A 113 -26.58 5.16 7.01
CA LYS A 113 -27.48 5.05 5.85
C LYS A 113 -27.12 3.86 4.97
N SER A 114 -25.83 3.64 4.74
CA SER A 114 -25.31 2.52 3.94
C SER A 114 -25.59 1.19 4.63
N ILE A 115 -25.37 1.09 5.95
CA ILE A 115 -25.74 -0.10 6.73
C ILE A 115 -27.24 -0.39 6.62
N THR A 116 -28.08 0.64 6.69
CA THR A 116 -29.53 0.49 6.56
C THR A 116 -29.92 0.00 5.16
N ALA A 117 -29.27 0.50 4.10
CA ALA A 117 -29.46 0.03 2.73
C ALA A 117 -29.04 -1.44 2.58
N LEU A 118 -27.85 -1.79 3.08
CA LEU A 118 -27.32 -3.16 3.02
C LEU A 118 -28.08 -4.16 3.89
N ARG A 119 -28.80 -3.72 4.93
CA ARG A 119 -29.69 -4.61 5.71
C ARG A 119 -30.97 -4.99 4.97
N LYS A 120 -31.41 -4.19 4.00
CA LYS A 120 -32.58 -4.50 3.16
C LYS A 120 -32.25 -5.46 2.01
N LEU A 121 -31.08 -6.06 2.05
CA LEU A 121 -30.50 -6.86 0.97
C LEU A 121 -31.10 -8.25 0.81
N ASN A 122 -31.98 -8.70 1.72
CA ASN A 122 -32.48 -10.08 1.73
C ASN A 122 -33.09 -10.54 0.39
N ASP A 123 -33.52 -9.61 -0.45
CA ASP A 123 -34.15 -9.91 -1.74
C ASP A 123 -33.16 -9.97 -2.93
N HIS A 124 -31.87 -9.67 -2.74
CA HIS A 124 -30.85 -9.62 -3.80
C HIS A 124 -29.68 -10.58 -3.55
N LEU A 125 -29.81 -11.80 -4.06
CA LEU A 125 -28.80 -12.86 -3.95
C LEU A 125 -27.45 -12.44 -4.54
N GLU A 126 -27.45 -11.71 -5.66
CA GLU A 126 -26.25 -11.31 -6.38
C GLU A 126 -25.34 -10.44 -5.52
N LEU A 127 -25.93 -9.45 -4.86
CA LEU A 127 -25.17 -8.52 -4.02
C LEU A 127 -24.77 -9.16 -2.69
N HIS A 128 -25.50 -10.17 -2.20
CA HIS A 128 -25.03 -11.01 -1.09
C HIS A 128 -23.74 -11.76 -1.45
N ILE A 129 -23.66 -12.34 -2.65
CA ILE A 129 -22.45 -13.02 -3.15
C ILE A 129 -21.28 -12.02 -3.24
N VAL A 130 -21.52 -10.81 -3.72
CA VAL A 130 -20.49 -9.75 -3.82
C VAL A 130 -19.96 -9.35 -2.44
N LEU A 131 -20.83 -9.17 -1.44
CA LEU A 131 -20.40 -8.87 -0.07
C LEU A 131 -19.65 -10.04 0.57
N LEU A 132 -20.10 -11.27 0.34
CA LEU A 132 -19.41 -12.47 0.80
C LEU A 132 -18.00 -12.55 0.19
N PHE A 133 -17.85 -12.20 -1.09
CA PHE A 133 -16.55 -12.16 -1.75
C PHE A 133 -15.62 -11.13 -1.11
N ILE A 134 -16.10 -9.90 -0.83
CA ILE A 134 -15.30 -8.89 -0.11
C ILE A 134 -14.91 -9.40 1.28
N GLY A 135 -15.87 -9.95 2.04
CA GLY A 135 -15.64 -10.48 3.37
C GLY A 135 -14.65 -11.65 3.39
N ALA A 136 -14.75 -12.56 2.43
CA ALA A 136 -13.83 -13.70 2.30
C ALA A 136 -12.39 -13.25 1.98
N ASN A 137 -12.21 -12.25 1.11
CA ASN A 137 -10.88 -11.70 0.84
C ASN A 137 -10.30 -10.98 2.06
N LEU A 138 -11.10 -10.17 2.77
CA LEU A 138 -10.68 -9.53 4.02
C LEU A 138 -10.28 -10.55 5.07
N LEU A 139 -11.08 -11.62 5.25
CA LEU A 139 -10.78 -12.70 6.17
C LEU A 139 -9.49 -13.43 5.77
N THR A 140 -9.26 -13.64 4.47
CA THR A 140 -8.03 -14.26 3.95
C THR A 140 -6.81 -13.38 4.24
N LEU A 141 -6.89 -12.08 3.97
CA LEU A 141 -5.82 -11.12 4.28
C LEU A 141 -5.48 -11.11 5.77
N LEU A 142 -6.50 -11.02 6.63
CA LEU A 142 -6.31 -11.10 8.08
C LEU A 142 -5.77 -12.47 8.53
N GLY A 143 -6.19 -13.55 7.87
CA GLY A 143 -5.63 -14.88 8.08
C GLY A 143 -4.13 -14.93 7.79
N ILE A 144 -3.68 -14.32 6.69
CA ILE A 144 -2.25 -14.19 6.38
C ILE A 144 -1.53 -13.37 7.46
N VAL A 145 -2.12 -12.25 7.91
CA VAL A 145 -1.54 -11.40 8.96
C VAL A 145 -1.35 -12.17 10.27
N TYR A 146 -2.39 -12.84 10.78
CA TYR A 146 -2.32 -13.46 12.11
C TYR A 146 -1.73 -14.87 12.12
N ILE A 147 -1.92 -15.66 11.06
CA ILE A 147 -1.44 -17.05 10.98
C ILE A 147 -0.02 -17.09 10.44
N LEU A 148 0.26 -16.37 9.35
CA LEU A 148 1.57 -16.39 8.68
C LEU A 148 2.51 -15.30 9.20
N LYS A 149 2.02 -14.37 10.03
CA LYS A 149 2.80 -13.22 10.57
C LYS A 149 3.35 -12.29 9.49
N ILE A 150 2.61 -12.20 8.37
CA ILE A 150 2.92 -11.32 7.24
C ILE A 150 1.82 -10.26 7.16
N ASP A 151 2.11 -9.06 7.60
CA ASP A 151 1.14 -7.97 7.63
C ASP A 151 0.96 -7.29 6.26
N LEU A 152 0.13 -7.92 5.43
CA LEU A 152 -0.30 -7.35 4.16
C LEU A 152 -1.14 -6.07 4.32
N SER A 153 -1.67 -5.78 5.51
CA SER A 153 -2.42 -4.54 5.69
C SER A 153 -1.52 -3.30 5.67
N LEU A 154 -0.19 -3.43 5.78
CA LEU A 154 0.71 -2.25 5.75
C LEU A 154 0.63 -1.46 4.44
N ALA A 155 0.29 -2.10 3.31
CA ALA A 155 0.20 -1.43 2.02
C ALA A 155 -1.19 -1.60 1.37
N PRO A 156 -1.81 -0.50 0.89
CA PRO A 156 -3.16 -0.54 0.32
C PRO A 156 -3.28 -1.42 -0.92
N ARG A 157 -2.18 -1.61 -1.67
CA ARG A 157 -2.17 -2.38 -2.93
C ARG A 157 -2.66 -3.82 -2.78
N TYR A 158 -2.45 -4.44 -1.62
CA TYR A 158 -2.89 -5.82 -1.36
C TYR A 158 -4.41 -5.94 -1.23
N HIS A 159 -5.11 -4.83 -0.99
CA HIS A 159 -6.55 -4.78 -0.85
C HIS A 159 -7.28 -4.62 -2.20
N PHE A 160 -6.58 -4.32 -3.30
CA PHE A 160 -7.22 -4.07 -4.61
C PHE A 160 -7.90 -5.29 -5.24
N ILE A 161 -7.65 -6.50 -4.73
CA ILE A 161 -8.26 -7.75 -5.20
C ILE A 161 -9.79 -7.68 -5.18
N TYR A 162 -10.36 -7.06 -4.14
CA TYR A 162 -11.82 -6.94 -3.98
C TYR A 162 -12.37 -5.57 -4.39
N PHE A 163 -11.54 -4.68 -4.95
CA PHE A 163 -11.99 -3.36 -5.39
C PHE A 163 -13.10 -3.41 -6.46
N PRO A 164 -13.06 -4.28 -7.48
CA PRO A 164 -14.17 -4.40 -8.43
C PRO A 164 -15.50 -4.84 -7.79
N ALA A 165 -15.46 -5.63 -6.73
CA ALA A 165 -16.67 -5.99 -5.98
C ALA A 165 -17.20 -4.78 -5.19
N LEU A 166 -16.31 -3.97 -4.62
CA LEU A 166 -16.68 -2.74 -3.92
C LEU A 166 -17.38 -1.72 -4.84
N THR A 167 -16.96 -1.59 -6.11
CA THR A 167 -17.62 -0.70 -7.06
C THR A 167 -19.05 -1.14 -7.38
N ILE A 168 -19.33 -2.44 -7.42
CA ILE A 168 -20.70 -2.98 -7.56
C ILE A 168 -21.55 -2.62 -6.34
N VAL A 169 -21.01 -2.77 -5.13
CA VAL A 169 -21.69 -2.37 -3.88
C VAL A 169 -22.02 -0.87 -3.91
N LEU A 170 -21.08 -0.03 -4.34
CA LEU A 170 -21.31 1.41 -4.49
C LEU A 170 -22.41 1.72 -5.50
N GLY A 171 -22.43 1.04 -6.65
CA GLY A 171 -23.48 1.17 -7.66
C GLY A 171 -24.87 0.85 -7.08
N TYR A 172 -24.98 -0.22 -6.30
CA TYR A 172 -26.22 -0.55 -5.59
C TYR A 172 -26.62 0.53 -4.59
N LEU A 173 -25.69 1.02 -3.77
CA LEU A 173 -25.97 2.08 -2.79
C LEU A 173 -26.47 3.35 -3.49
N LEU A 174 -25.84 3.74 -4.59
CA LEU A 174 -26.28 4.88 -5.40
C LEU A 174 -27.69 4.68 -5.94
N ASN A 175 -28.02 3.49 -6.46
CA ASN A 175 -29.36 3.17 -6.94
C ASN A 175 -30.40 3.20 -5.81
N TYR A 176 -30.10 2.56 -4.67
CA TYR A 176 -30.98 2.54 -3.51
C TYR A 176 -31.28 3.96 -2.98
N PHE A 177 -30.28 4.84 -2.96
CA PHE A 177 -30.48 6.23 -2.57
C PHE A 177 -31.19 7.05 -3.67
N TRP A 178 -31.11 6.65 -4.94
CA TRP A 178 -31.77 7.34 -6.04
C TRP A 178 -33.28 7.06 -6.12
N GLU A 179 -33.68 5.84 -5.74
CA GLU A 179 -35.07 5.41 -5.71
C GLU A 179 -35.91 6.28 -4.76
N LYS A 180 -37.13 6.62 -5.19
CA LYS A 180 -38.02 7.47 -4.39
C LYS A 180 -38.49 6.69 -3.17
N PRO A 181 -38.48 7.27 -1.95
CA PRO A 181 -39.12 6.63 -0.82
C PRO A 181 -40.61 6.44 -1.15
N GLN A 182 -41.10 5.20 -1.04
CA GLN A 182 -42.54 4.97 -0.93
C GLN A 182 -43.03 5.73 0.30
N SER A 183 -44.04 6.59 0.09
CA SER A 183 -44.67 7.50 1.04
C SER A 183 -44.58 7.03 2.50
N SER A 184 -43.83 7.75 3.32
CA SER A 184 -43.80 7.59 4.78
C SER A 184 -43.74 8.98 5.40
N GLY A 185 -44.76 9.31 6.21
CA GLY A 185 -45.04 10.65 6.76
C GLY A 185 -44.07 11.17 7.81
N ASN A 186 -42.82 10.69 7.84
CA ASN A 186 -41.78 11.22 8.71
C ASN A 186 -40.91 12.23 7.96
N PHE A 187 -40.77 13.44 8.54
CA PHE A 187 -39.97 14.55 8.01
C PHE A 187 -38.50 14.17 7.70
N TRP A 188 -37.97 13.13 8.36
CA TRP A 188 -36.63 12.59 8.15
C TRP A 188 -36.49 11.65 6.94
N GLN A 189 -37.58 11.38 6.22
CA GLN A 189 -37.65 10.44 5.09
C GLN A 189 -37.79 11.19 3.75
N GLN A 190 -37.11 12.32 3.65
CA GLN A 190 -36.99 13.11 2.44
C GLN A 190 -36.13 12.36 1.41
N SER A 191 -36.55 12.39 0.14
CA SER A 191 -35.90 11.74 -1.01
C SER A 191 -34.37 11.61 -0.88
N ASN A 192 -33.88 10.37 -0.79
CA ASN A 192 -32.45 10.07 -0.65
C ASN A 192 -31.61 10.44 -1.88
N ARG A 193 -32.22 10.95 -2.96
CA ARG A 193 -31.52 11.39 -4.18
C ARG A 193 -30.39 12.36 -3.89
N ALA A 194 -30.57 13.29 -2.95
CA ALA A 194 -29.52 14.19 -2.53
C ALA A 194 -28.30 13.43 -1.95
N THR A 195 -28.54 12.31 -1.24
CA THR A 195 -27.47 11.44 -0.73
C THR A 195 -26.71 10.78 -1.87
N SER A 196 -27.41 10.28 -2.90
CA SER A 196 -26.77 9.73 -4.11
C SER A 196 -25.92 10.78 -4.83
N ILE A 197 -26.44 12.00 -5.02
CA ILE A 197 -25.71 13.11 -5.65
C ILE A 197 -24.46 13.47 -4.83
N ILE A 198 -24.59 13.64 -3.52
CA ILE A 198 -23.47 13.98 -2.64
C ILE A 198 -22.41 12.88 -2.66
N LEU A 199 -22.82 11.60 -2.60
CA LEU A 199 -21.90 10.47 -2.65
C LEU A 199 -21.14 10.43 -3.99
N SER A 200 -21.83 10.65 -5.12
CA SER A 200 -21.20 10.76 -6.43
C SER A 200 -20.19 11.91 -6.50
N LEU A 201 -20.51 13.07 -5.92
CA LEU A 201 -19.58 14.21 -5.84
C LEU A 201 -18.34 13.88 -5.00
N ILE A 202 -18.50 13.13 -3.90
CA ILE A 202 -17.40 12.66 -3.05
C ILE A 202 -16.48 11.69 -3.80
N ILE A 203 -17.06 10.73 -4.54
CA ILE A 203 -16.28 9.78 -5.34
C ILE A 203 -15.53 10.52 -6.44
N LEU A 204 -16.18 11.48 -7.09
CA LEU A 204 -15.56 12.31 -8.13
C LEU A 204 -14.41 13.17 -7.56
N SER A 205 -14.60 13.82 -6.42
CA SER A 205 -13.55 14.61 -5.79
C SER A 205 -12.37 13.76 -5.35
N SER A 206 -12.63 12.57 -4.80
CA SER A 206 -11.59 11.58 -4.45
C SER A 206 -10.75 11.19 -5.68
N ALA A 207 -11.39 10.93 -6.83
CA ALA A 207 -10.68 10.66 -8.07
C ALA A 207 -9.82 11.85 -8.53
N ILE A 208 -10.33 13.07 -8.41
CA ILE A 208 -9.55 14.30 -8.69
C ILE A 208 -8.32 14.36 -7.78
N PHE A 209 -8.48 14.18 -6.45
CA PHE A 209 -7.36 14.26 -5.51
C PHE A 209 -6.26 13.25 -5.80
N VAL A 210 -6.60 12.04 -6.26
CA VAL A 210 -5.62 11.04 -6.71
C VAL A 210 -4.88 11.49 -7.96
N ASN A 211 -5.58 12.00 -8.98
CA ASN A 211 -4.96 12.40 -10.26
C ASN A 211 -4.09 13.67 -10.16
N PHE A 212 -4.31 14.51 -9.15
CA PHE A 212 -3.54 15.74 -8.91
C PHE A 212 -2.48 15.58 -7.81
N ASP A 213 -2.10 14.35 -7.44
CA ASP A 213 -1.11 14.05 -6.39
C ASP A 213 -1.42 14.67 -5.02
N LEU A 214 -2.69 14.98 -4.74
CA LEU A 214 -3.13 15.57 -3.47
C LEU A 214 -3.41 14.50 -2.42
N ALA A 215 -3.65 13.27 -2.86
CA ALA A 215 -3.95 12.11 -2.01
C ALA A 215 -2.77 11.14 -1.86
N TYR A 216 -1.92 11.00 -2.88
CA TYR A 216 -0.78 10.09 -2.90
C TYR A 216 0.46 10.78 -3.48
N ARG A 217 1.04 11.70 -2.72
CA ARG A 217 2.35 12.26 -3.07
C ARG A 217 3.45 11.30 -2.58
N LYS A 218 4.47 11.07 -3.39
CA LYS A 218 5.67 10.37 -2.90
C LYS A 218 6.30 11.17 -1.74
N PRO A 219 6.74 10.51 -0.66
CA PRO A 219 7.34 11.19 0.49
C PRO A 219 8.66 11.87 0.12
N GLU A 220 9.37 11.37 -0.90
CA GLU A 220 10.64 11.90 -1.39
C GLU A 220 10.46 12.75 -2.65
N ASP A 221 10.91 14.00 -2.61
CA ASP A 221 10.90 14.92 -3.76
C ASP A 221 12.28 15.00 -4.42
N GLY A 222 12.64 13.93 -5.15
CA GLY A 222 13.94 13.78 -5.84
C GLY A 222 14.24 14.94 -6.80
N LYS A 223 13.21 15.45 -7.48
CA LYS A 223 13.31 16.61 -8.39
C LYS A 223 13.69 17.89 -7.66
N ALA A 224 13.06 18.15 -6.52
CA ALA A 224 13.34 19.35 -5.75
C ALA A 224 14.79 19.34 -5.22
N ILE A 225 15.26 18.21 -4.67
CA ILE A 225 16.63 18.11 -4.16
C ILE A 225 17.67 18.16 -5.29
N ALA A 226 17.42 17.48 -6.43
CA ALA A 226 18.32 17.49 -7.58
C ALA A 226 18.52 18.90 -8.16
N LYS A 227 17.50 19.77 -8.12
CA LYS A 227 17.61 21.18 -8.52
C LYS A 227 18.34 22.05 -7.50
N LEU A 228 18.25 21.71 -6.21
CA LEU A 228 18.87 22.47 -5.13
C LEU A 228 20.36 22.17 -4.97
N LEU A 229 20.77 20.92 -5.22
CA LEU A 229 22.16 20.49 -5.01
C LEU A 229 23.17 21.29 -5.83
N PRO A 230 23.05 21.44 -7.17
CA PRO A 230 24.00 22.22 -7.97
C PRO A 230 24.13 23.69 -7.54
N GLN A 231 23.09 24.26 -6.91
CA GLN A 231 23.11 25.65 -6.45
C GLN A 231 23.86 25.84 -5.13
N ARG A 232 24.13 24.75 -4.40
CA ARG A 232 24.65 24.76 -3.02
C ARG A 232 25.96 24.02 -2.85
N LEU A 233 26.29 23.20 -3.83
CA LEU A 233 27.57 22.53 -3.91
C LEU A 233 28.59 23.45 -4.54
N ASN A 234 29.84 23.27 -4.13
CA ASN A 234 30.93 24.01 -4.75
C ASN A 234 31.52 23.15 -5.87
N GLU A 235 32.51 23.66 -6.61
CA GLU A 235 33.19 22.95 -7.70
C GLU A 235 34.02 21.72 -7.26
N TYR A 236 33.82 21.20 -6.05
CA TYR A 236 34.50 20.01 -5.54
C TYR A 236 33.75 18.72 -5.93
N PRO A 237 34.47 17.60 -6.14
CA PRO A 237 33.83 16.29 -6.33
C PRO A 237 32.92 15.99 -5.14
N THR A 238 31.75 15.42 -5.42
CA THR A 238 30.70 15.23 -4.41
C THR A 238 30.32 13.77 -4.28
N ILE A 239 30.42 13.24 -3.07
CA ILE A 239 29.96 11.90 -2.69
C ILE A 239 28.62 12.05 -1.94
N LEU A 240 27.59 11.43 -2.48
CA LEU A 240 26.27 11.27 -1.87
C LEU A 240 26.28 9.96 -1.10
N ALA A 241 26.40 10.04 0.23
CA ALA A 241 26.50 8.88 1.09
C ALA A 241 25.19 8.67 1.88
N THR A 242 24.75 7.42 1.99
CA THR A 242 23.60 7.05 2.82
C THR A 242 23.80 5.68 3.45
N HIS A 243 22.98 5.35 4.43
CA HIS A 243 22.99 4.06 5.10
C HIS A 243 22.04 3.08 4.42
N TYR A 244 22.53 1.90 4.03
CA TYR A 244 21.72 0.81 3.51
C TYR A 244 21.09 0.01 4.66
N TYR A 245 19.77 0.08 4.75
CA TYR A 245 18.96 -0.75 5.66
C TYR A 245 17.83 -1.49 4.95
N GLU A 246 17.47 -1.05 3.75
CA GLU A 246 16.46 -1.69 2.91
C GLU A 246 16.68 -1.34 1.43
N VAL A 247 16.16 -2.17 0.54
CA VAL A 247 16.25 -1.97 -0.92
C VAL A 247 15.61 -0.65 -1.36
N ALA A 248 14.64 -0.12 -0.60
CA ALA A 248 14.04 1.17 -0.89
C ALA A 248 15.09 2.29 -0.92
N VAL A 249 16.10 2.27 -0.05
CA VAL A 249 17.21 3.25 -0.03
C VAL A 249 17.98 3.25 -1.35
N THR A 250 18.31 2.08 -1.87
CA THR A 250 18.98 1.96 -3.17
C THR A 250 18.11 2.56 -4.28
N ARG A 251 16.79 2.31 -4.24
CA ARG A 251 15.84 2.92 -5.17
C ARG A 251 15.79 4.45 -5.04
N THR A 252 15.87 5.01 -3.83
CA THR A 252 15.89 6.47 -3.63
C THR A 252 17.14 7.10 -4.22
N GLN A 253 18.31 6.47 -4.03
CA GLN A 253 19.59 6.93 -4.57
C GLN A 253 19.64 6.85 -6.10
N ILE A 254 19.18 5.75 -6.69
CA ILE A 254 19.07 5.62 -8.17
C ILE A 254 18.10 6.68 -8.72
N GLY A 255 16.97 6.92 -8.04
CA GLY A 255 16.02 7.94 -8.42
C GLY A 255 16.63 9.35 -8.39
N LEU A 256 17.41 9.67 -7.37
CA LEU A 256 18.15 10.93 -7.28
C LEU A 256 19.21 11.04 -8.38
N ALA A 257 19.97 9.97 -8.63
CA ALA A 257 20.97 9.91 -9.72
C ALA A 257 20.34 10.20 -11.08
N TRP A 258 19.16 9.62 -11.34
CA TRP A 258 18.40 9.85 -12.57
C TRP A 258 18.00 11.31 -12.74
N GLU A 259 17.48 11.95 -11.68
CA GLU A 259 17.08 13.37 -11.73
C GLU A 259 18.29 14.31 -11.90
N LEU A 260 19.43 14.00 -11.28
CA LEU A 260 20.68 14.75 -11.50
C LEU A 260 21.20 14.59 -12.94
N GLN A 261 21.11 13.38 -13.48
CA GLN A 261 21.47 13.10 -14.87
C GLN A 261 20.56 13.84 -15.86
N ASP A 262 19.25 13.85 -15.63
CA ASP A 262 18.26 14.56 -16.48
C ASP A 262 18.51 16.08 -16.51
N LEU A 263 18.95 16.65 -15.37
CA LEU A 263 19.35 18.05 -15.26
C LEU A 263 20.71 18.37 -15.92
N GLN A 264 21.41 17.37 -16.48
CA GLN A 264 22.72 17.49 -17.13
C GLN A 264 23.74 18.22 -16.25
N THR A 265 23.75 17.93 -14.95
CA THR A 265 24.67 18.58 -14.02
C THR A 265 26.12 18.27 -14.39
N GLU A 266 26.95 19.30 -14.50
CA GLU A 266 28.38 19.17 -14.86
C GLU A 266 29.23 18.54 -13.73
N PHE A 267 28.67 18.39 -12.53
CA PHE A 267 29.38 17.85 -11.37
C PHE A 267 29.40 16.32 -11.36
N PRO A 268 30.57 15.68 -11.14
CA PRO A 268 30.65 14.24 -10.97
C PRO A 268 30.11 13.86 -9.58
N PHE A 269 28.87 13.39 -9.54
CA PHE A 269 28.27 12.79 -8.34
C PHE A 269 28.68 11.33 -8.24
N GLN A 270 29.22 10.94 -7.09
CA GLN A 270 29.44 9.54 -6.73
C GLN A 270 28.45 9.15 -5.64
N PHE A 271 27.97 7.92 -5.69
CA PHE A 271 27.01 7.40 -4.74
C PHE A 271 27.68 6.34 -3.86
N LEU A 272 27.54 6.51 -2.54
CA LEU A 272 28.08 5.59 -1.55
C LEU A 272 26.95 5.04 -0.69
N LEU A 273 26.76 3.73 -0.76
CA LEU A 273 25.87 2.99 0.13
C LEU A 273 26.71 2.36 1.23
N LEU A 274 26.53 2.84 2.45
CA LEU A 274 27.18 2.29 3.64
C LEU A 274 26.29 1.17 4.18
N ASP A 275 26.76 -0.07 4.04
CA ASP A 275 26.08 -1.21 4.64
C ASP A 275 26.42 -1.30 6.13
N ASP A 276 25.39 -1.35 6.98
CA ASP A 276 25.53 -1.60 8.43
C ASP A 276 24.51 -2.65 8.92
N PHE A 277 24.19 -3.64 8.08
CA PHE A 277 23.14 -4.62 8.40
C PHE A 277 23.43 -5.43 9.68
N TYR A 278 24.66 -5.46 10.21
CA TYR A 278 25.03 -6.30 11.35
C TYR A 278 26.01 -5.74 12.41
N GLU A 279 26.71 -4.60 12.25
CA GLU A 279 27.72 -4.20 13.25
C GLU A 279 27.86 -2.68 13.48
N GLN A 280 27.34 -2.22 14.63
CA GLN A 280 27.58 -0.87 15.16
C GLN A 280 29.07 -0.53 15.07
N ASN A 281 29.43 0.33 14.10
CA ASN A 281 30.74 0.94 13.80
C ASN A 281 31.43 0.52 12.49
N LEU A 282 30.94 -0.46 11.72
CA LEU A 282 31.58 -0.80 10.43
C LEU A 282 31.49 0.37 9.44
N ALA A 283 30.32 0.99 9.34
CA ALA A 283 30.10 2.14 8.45
C ALA A 283 31.02 3.33 8.78
N ALA A 284 31.26 3.61 10.06
CA ALA A 284 32.16 4.68 10.50
C ALA A 284 33.63 4.37 10.15
N GLN A 285 34.07 3.12 10.35
CA GLN A 285 35.42 2.68 9.98
C GLN A 285 35.64 2.69 8.46
N ILE A 286 34.63 2.30 7.67
CA ILE A 286 34.68 2.36 6.21
C ILE A 286 34.74 3.82 5.75
N LEU A 287 33.93 4.70 6.34
CA LEU A 287 33.99 6.14 6.06
C LEU A 287 35.37 6.72 6.35
N GLU A 288 35.97 6.37 7.49
CA GLU A 288 37.33 6.82 7.83
C GLU A 288 38.36 6.35 6.78
N LYS A 289 38.31 5.07 6.39
CA LYS A 289 39.19 4.53 5.33
C LYS A 289 38.96 5.21 3.97
N ILE A 290 37.71 5.53 3.62
CA ILE A 290 37.39 6.23 2.38
C ILE A 290 37.96 7.64 2.42
N VAL A 291 37.76 8.36 3.53
CA VAL A 291 38.28 9.72 3.73
C VAL A 291 39.81 9.74 3.61
N ASP A 292 40.50 8.76 4.19
CA ASP A 292 41.96 8.63 4.10
C ASP A 292 42.49 8.34 2.69
N GLN A 293 41.65 7.80 1.82
CA GLN A 293 42.00 7.43 0.44
C GLN A 293 41.53 8.45 -0.59
N LEU A 294 40.94 9.57 -0.17
CA LEU A 294 40.46 10.59 -1.09
C LEU A 294 41.64 11.21 -1.87
N PRO A 295 41.57 11.26 -3.21
CA PRO A 295 42.65 11.81 -4.03
C PRO A 295 42.76 13.33 -3.86
N GLU A 296 41.63 14.00 -3.64
CA GLU A 296 41.44 15.46 -3.60
C GLU A 296 40.41 15.85 -2.54
N THR A 297 40.36 17.14 -2.19
CA THR A 297 39.34 17.70 -1.30
C THR A 297 37.94 17.42 -1.86
N THR A 298 37.15 16.66 -1.11
CA THR A 298 35.86 16.11 -1.59
C THR A 298 34.74 16.52 -0.64
N GLN A 299 33.58 16.84 -1.21
CA GLN A 299 32.36 17.09 -0.45
C GLN A 299 31.63 15.78 -0.21
N ILE A 300 31.30 15.47 1.04
CA ILE A 300 30.49 14.32 1.40
C ILE A 300 29.15 14.81 1.93
N LEU A 301 28.07 14.41 1.29
CA LEU A 301 26.71 14.68 1.73
C LEU A 301 26.13 13.41 2.34
N MET A 302 25.90 13.46 3.65
CA MET A 302 25.30 12.36 4.41
C MET A 302 23.79 12.49 4.36
N PHE A 303 23.11 11.70 3.53
CA PHE A 303 21.66 11.71 3.33
C PHE A 303 20.93 10.73 4.23
N ASN A 304 19.89 11.22 4.92
CA ASN A 304 18.94 10.44 5.73
C ASN A 304 19.64 9.45 6.67
N THR A 305 20.78 9.85 7.22
CA THR A 305 21.62 9.00 8.05
C THR A 305 22.16 9.77 9.24
N HIS A 306 22.40 9.05 10.33
CA HIS A 306 23.03 9.58 11.53
C HIS A 306 24.54 9.38 11.53
N PHE A 307 25.09 8.65 10.57
CA PHE A 307 26.54 8.48 10.44
C PHE A 307 27.17 9.79 9.99
N ALA A 308 28.37 10.04 10.52
CA ALA A 308 29.18 11.19 10.17
C ALA A 308 30.61 10.73 9.86
N PRO A 309 31.29 11.35 8.89
CA PRO A 309 32.72 11.15 8.69
C PRO A 309 33.52 11.73 9.89
N PRO A 310 34.79 11.32 10.06
CA PRO A 310 35.68 11.81 11.11
C PRO A 310 35.81 13.34 11.09
N LEU A 311 35.39 14.01 12.17
CA LEU A 311 35.34 15.48 12.29
C LEU A 311 36.73 16.16 12.34
N ASP A 312 37.77 15.40 12.65
CA ASP A 312 39.17 15.83 12.62
C ASP A 312 39.69 16.03 11.18
N LYS A 313 39.11 15.31 10.21
CA LYS A 313 39.49 15.38 8.78
C LYS A 313 38.43 16.07 7.92
N CYS A 314 37.19 16.10 8.39
CA CYS A 314 36.04 16.63 7.66
C CYS A 314 35.35 17.75 8.43
N GLU A 315 35.33 18.93 7.83
CA GLU A 315 34.65 20.10 8.39
C GLU A 315 33.14 20.04 8.09
N LEU A 316 32.30 20.06 9.14
CA LEU A 316 30.86 20.14 9.00
C LEU A 316 30.46 21.56 8.57
N PHE A 317 29.78 21.67 7.43
CA PHE A 317 29.17 22.92 7.00
C PHE A 317 27.85 23.15 7.74
N PRO A 318 27.57 24.40 8.18
CA PRO A 318 26.31 24.72 8.84
C PRO A 318 25.12 24.45 7.91
N ASP A 319 24.08 23.84 8.49
CA ASP A 319 22.82 23.56 7.79
C ASP A 319 22.19 24.87 7.31
N ASP A 320 21.89 24.94 6.01
CA ASP A 320 21.24 26.10 5.38
C ASP A 320 19.73 26.15 5.64
N GLY A 321 19.18 25.17 6.36
CA GLY A 321 17.83 25.16 6.91
C GLY A 321 16.71 24.89 5.89
N GLN A 322 17.02 24.71 4.60
CA GLN A 322 15.99 24.42 3.60
C GLN A 322 15.80 22.91 3.47
N ARG A 323 14.69 22.43 4.05
CA ARG A 323 14.33 21.01 4.02
C ARG A 323 13.56 20.67 2.74
N VAL A 324 13.95 19.57 2.10
CA VAL A 324 13.17 18.94 1.03
C VAL A 324 12.47 17.73 1.60
N ASN A 325 11.20 17.52 1.24
CA ASN A 325 10.45 16.36 1.73
C ASN A 325 11.18 15.05 1.37
N GLY A 326 11.38 14.21 2.39
CA GLY A 326 12.08 12.93 2.27
C GLY A 326 13.60 13.02 2.15
N TYR A 327 14.20 14.23 2.16
CA TYR A 327 15.65 14.42 2.12
C TYR A 327 16.11 15.35 3.24
N SER A 328 16.82 14.78 4.20
CA SER A 328 17.67 15.50 5.14
C SER A 328 19.13 15.14 4.83
N TYR A 329 20.00 16.14 4.79
CA TYR A 329 21.42 15.89 4.59
C TYR A 329 22.30 16.80 5.45
N GLN A 330 23.50 16.31 5.75
CA GLN A 330 24.57 17.07 6.36
C GLN A 330 25.74 17.13 5.38
N LYS A 331 26.28 18.34 5.17
CA LYS A 331 27.39 18.58 4.23
C LYS A 331 28.70 18.62 5.00
N TYR A 332 29.64 17.78 4.58
CA TYR A 332 31.00 17.74 5.10
C TYR A 332 31.98 18.06 3.98
N LEU A 333 33.03 18.83 4.31
CA LEU A 333 34.17 19.04 3.42
C LEU A 333 35.36 18.31 3.99
N CYS A 334 35.71 17.20 3.37
CA CYS A 334 36.85 16.39 3.77
C CYS A 334 38.09 16.88 3.02
N ARG A 335 39.05 17.38 3.80
CA ARG A 335 40.35 17.80 3.27
C ARG A 335 41.28 16.60 3.30
N LYS A 336 42.21 16.58 2.36
CA LYS A 336 43.31 15.63 2.38
C LYS A 336 44.27 15.90 3.53
#